data_AF-A0A179VJK7-F1
#
_entry.id   AF-A0A179VJK7-F1
#
_cell.length_a   1.000
_cell.length_b   1.000
_cell.length_c   1.000
_cell.angle_alpha   90.00
_cell.angle_beta   90.00
_cell.angle_gamma   90.00
#
_symmetry.space_group_name_H-M   'P 1'
#
loop_
_entity.id
_entity.type
_entity.pdbx_description
1 polymer ?
#
loop_
_entity_poly.entity_id
_entity_poly.type
_entity_poly.pdbx_seq_one_letter_code
_entity_poly.pdbx_strand_id
1 'polypeptide(L)'
;MKKAEDYLTTDFSLIVPPYYARFLELKADLNGNYRTRIKKDRPALYQFLLAVRLSAVSASGNNSAEPQEDRAPFLTTAEAAAEIGKSARCVRQWCKTGYLRAERRGRDWMIRRVELEVLKASM
;
A
#
# COMPACT_ATOMS: atom_id res chain seq x y z
N MET A 1 -0.87 -10.28 -4.06
CA MET A 1 -1.26 -10.93 -2.78
C MET A 1 -0.05 -11.64 -2.21
N LYS A 2 0.64 -10.99 -1.27
CA LYS A 2 1.60 -11.66 -0.39
C LYS A 2 1.01 -12.91 0.26
N LYS A 3 1.83 -13.96 0.30
CA LYS A 3 1.53 -15.21 1.00
C LYS A 3 1.95 -15.10 2.47
N ALA A 4 1.47 -16.01 3.31
CA ALA A 4 1.85 -16.03 4.73
C ALA A 4 3.36 -16.18 4.93
N GLU A 5 4.02 -16.95 4.06
CA GLU A 5 5.46 -17.19 4.01
C GLU A 5 6.28 -15.89 3.89
N ASP A 6 5.75 -14.88 3.20
CA ASP A 6 6.45 -13.60 2.96
C ASP A 6 6.59 -12.75 4.25
N TYR A 7 5.85 -13.09 5.31
CA TYR A 7 5.93 -12.45 6.61
C TYR A 7 6.81 -13.21 7.60
N LEU A 8 7.45 -14.30 7.18
CA LEU A 8 8.31 -15.10 8.03
C LEU A 8 9.77 -14.95 7.59
N THR A 9 10.66 -14.80 8.56
CA THR A 9 12.10 -14.99 8.35
C THR A 9 12.41 -16.49 8.24
N THR A 10 13.60 -16.86 7.75
CA THR A 10 14.10 -18.24 7.66
C THR A 10 13.98 -19.01 8.99
N ASP A 11 14.09 -18.33 10.12
CA ASP A 11 13.96 -18.91 11.47
C ASP A 11 12.50 -18.95 11.99
N PHE A 12 11.51 -18.80 11.12
CA PHE A 12 10.07 -18.68 11.45
C PHE A 12 9.72 -17.49 12.35
N SER A 13 10.61 -16.50 12.45
CA SER A 13 10.31 -15.24 13.13
C SER A 13 9.33 -14.41 12.31
N LEU A 14 8.29 -13.87 12.97
CA LEU A 14 7.30 -13.02 12.31
C LEU A 14 7.84 -11.63 12.06
N ILE A 15 7.86 -11.24 10.78
CA ILE A 15 8.11 -9.87 10.33
C ILE A 15 6.80 -9.11 10.42
N VAL A 16 6.76 -8.05 11.24
CA VAL A 16 5.58 -7.21 11.43
C VAL A 16 5.81 -5.83 10.79
N PRO A 17 5.30 -5.61 9.56
CA PRO A 17 5.32 -4.30 8.93
C PRO A 17 4.63 -3.20 9.78
N PRO A 18 5.03 -1.94 9.61
CA PRO A 18 4.49 -0.79 10.35
C PRO A 18 2.96 -0.70 10.39
N TYR A 19 2.28 -0.99 9.27
CA TYR A 19 0.83 -0.98 9.18
C TYR A 19 0.17 -2.06 10.06
N TYR A 20 0.68 -3.29 10.01
CA TYR A 20 0.17 -4.38 10.83
C TYR A 20 0.53 -4.21 12.31
N ALA A 21 1.69 -3.64 12.62
CA ALA A 21 2.02 -3.23 13.99
C ALA A 21 0.98 -2.27 14.55
N ARG A 22 0.59 -1.24 13.77
CA ARG A 22 -0.47 -0.29 14.16
C ARG A 22 -1.83 -0.96 14.32
N PHE A 23 -2.18 -1.87 13.40
CA PHE A 23 -3.42 -2.65 13.50
C PHE A 23 -3.46 -3.46 14.81
N LEU A 24 -2.36 -4.13 15.16
CA LEU A 24 -2.24 -4.90 16.39
C LEU A 24 -2.34 -3.99 17.63
N GLU A 25 -1.72 -2.81 17.63
CA GLU A 25 -1.84 -1.86 18.74
C GLU A 25 -3.28 -1.44 19.00
N LEU A 26 -4.03 -1.11 17.95
CA LEU A 26 -5.42 -0.67 18.04
C LEU A 26 -6.35 -1.80 18.47
N LYS A 27 -6.15 -3.02 17.94
CA LYS A 27 -7.02 -4.16 18.25
C LYS A 27 -6.77 -4.75 19.63
N ALA A 28 -5.52 -4.79 20.08
CA ALA A 28 -5.16 -5.34 21.38
C ALA A 28 -5.11 -4.28 22.50
N ASP A 29 -5.57 -3.05 22.24
CA ASP A 29 -5.57 -1.91 23.16
C ASP A 29 -4.21 -1.73 23.88
N LEU A 30 -3.12 -1.86 23.12
CA LEU A 30 -1.76 -1.73 23.62
C LEU A 30 -1.44 -0.26 23.87
N ASN A 31 -2.07 0.31 24.90
CA ASN A 31 -1.91 1.71 25.28
C ASN A 31 -0.69 1.93 26.19
N GLY A 32 -0.31 3.19 26.39
CA GLY A 32 0.81 3.56 27.25
C GLY A 32 0.68 2.98 28.67
N ASN A 33 -0.54 3.00 29.23
CA ASN A 33 -0.83 2.46 30.55
C ASN A 33 -0.58 0.94 30.64
N TYR A 34 -0.90 0.18 29.59
CA TYR A 34 -0.66 -1.26 29.55
C TYR A 34 0.83 -1.58 29.55
N ARG A 35 1.62 -0.86 28.73
CA ARG A 35 3.09 -1.03 28.69
C ARG A 35 3.75 -0.68 30.02
N THR A 36 3.32 0.40 30.69
CA THR A 36 3.91 0.81 31.98
C THR A 36 3.67 -0.20 33.08
N ARG A 37 2.52 -0.88 33.09
CA ARG A 37 2.23 -1.97 34.04
C ARG A 37 3.15 -3.17 33.81
N ILE A 38 3.28 -3.60 32.56
CA ILE A 38 4.11 -4.76 32.17
C ILE A 38 5.61 -4.54 32.41
N LYS A 39 6.07 -3.28 32.40
CA LYS A 39 7.48 -2.93 32.60
C LYS A 39 8.08 -3.56 33.88
N LYS A 40 7.30 -3.66 34.96
CA LYS A 40 7.77 -4.26 36.22
C LYS A 40 7.68 -5.79 36.22
N ASP A 41 6.60 -6.33 35.67
CA ASP A 41 6.32 -7.76 35.75
C ASP A 41 7.11 -8.59 34.73
N ARG A 42 7.31 -8.05 33.51
CA ARG A 42 7.95 -8.76 32.38
C ARG A 42 8.77 -7.80 31.51
N PRO A 43 10.06 -7.58 31.85
CA PRO A 43 10.89 -6.61 31.13
C PRO A 43 11.13 -6.99 29.66
N ALA A 44 11.26 -8.28 29.33
CA ALA A 44 11.43 -8.73 27.96
C ALA A 44 10.20 -8.46 27.07
N LEU A 45 8.99 -8.72 27.61
CA LEU A 45 7.73 -8.43 26.92
C LEU A 45 7.55 -6.92 26.71
N TYR A 46 7.95 -6.12 27.70
CA TYR A 46 7.92 -4.66 27.56
C TYR A 46 8.79 -4.18 26.39
N GLN A 47 10.00 -4.72 26.22
CA GLN A 47 10.87 -4.39 25.09
C GLN A 47 10.24 -4.78 23.74
N PHE A 48 9.60 -5.95 23.67
CA PHE A 48 8.86 -6.34 22.47
C PHE A 48 7.71 -5.37 22.15
N LEU A 49 6.90 -5.00 23.14
CA LEU A 49 5.80 -4.04 22.96
C LEU A 49 6.29 -2.64 22.60
N LEU A 50 7.50 -2.26 23.02
CA LEU A 50 8.16 -1.04 22.56
C LEU A 50 8.61 -1.16 21.11
N ALA A 51 9.17 -2.29 20.69
CA ALA A 51 9.57 -2.51 19.31
C ALA A 51 8.35 -2.43 18.37
N VAL A 52 7.22 -3.03 18.76
CA VAL A 52 5.94 -2.90 18.04
C VAL A 52 5.52 -1.43 17.96
N ARG A 53 5.64 -0.67 19.05
CA ARG A 53 5.32 0.77 19.06
C ARG A 53 6.20 1.59 18.14
N LEU A 54 7.50 1.35 18.16
CA LEU A 54 8.44 2.02 17.28
C LEU A 54 8.11 1.74 15.80
N SER A 55 7.81 0.48 15.47
CA SER A 55 7.34 0.10 14.13
C SER A 55 6.03 0.80 13.77
N ALA A 56 5.02 0.79 14.65
CA ALA A 56 3.72 1.43 14.42
C ALA A 56 3.81 2.96 14.24
N VAL A 57 4.69 3.63 14.99
CA VAL A 57 4.90 5.08 14.88
C VAL A 57 5.46 5.44 13.50
N SER A 58 6.30 4.60 12.90
CA SER A 58 6.80 4.84 11.53
C SER A 58 5.68 4.85 10.46
N ALA A 59 4.57 4.14 10.70
CA ALA A 59 3.36 4.22 9.87
C ALA A 59 2.45 5.42 10.21
N SER A 60 2.75 6.17 11.26
CA SER A 60 1.99 7.35 11.71
C SER A 60 2.55 8.67 11.17
N GLY A 61 3.76 8.67 10.59
CA GLY A 61 4.28 9.80 9.83
C GLY A 61 3.38 10.08 8.62
N ASN A 62 3.29 11.35 8.20
CA ASN A 62 2.26 11.90 7.30
C ASN A 62 2.24 11.38 5.85
N ASN A 63 2.72 10.16 5.59
CA ASN A 63 2.45 9.39 4.39
C ASN A 63 2.12 7.98 4.86
N SER A 64 0.83 7.63 4.82
CA SER A 64 0.35 6.26 4.98
C SER A 64 0.91 5.41 3.83
N ALA A 65 2.16 4.99 3.98
CA ALA A 65 2.69 3.85 3.26
C ALA A 65 2.16 2.62 4.00
N GLU A 66 0.90 2.29 3.72
CA GLU A 66 0.56 0.88 3.57
C GLU A 66 1.69 0.23 2.71
N PRO A 67 2.04 -1.05 2.90
CA PRO A 67 2.55 -1.81 1.78
C PRO A 67 1.39 -1.89 0.78
N GLN A 68 1.21 -0.81 0.04
CA GLN A 68 0.21 -0.67 -0.99
C GLN A 68 0.73 -1.55 -2.13
N GLU A 69 0.38 -2.83 -2.07
CA GLU A 69 0.56 -3.77 -3.18
C GLU A 69 -0.22 -3.34 -4.43
N ASP A 70 -1.04 -2.30 -4.34
CA ASP A 70 -1.66 -1.63 -5.48
C ASP A 70 -1.59 -0.10 -5.33
N ARG A 71 -0.37 0.48 -5.33
CA ARG A 71 -0.25 1.69 -6.16
C ARG A 71 -0.41 1.16 -7.58
N ALA A 72 -1.63 1.01 -8.06
CA ALA A 72 -1.84 1.01 -9.50
C ALA A 72 -1.27 2.35 -9.95
N PRO A 73 -0.08 2.39 -10.59
CA PRO A 73 0.47 3.66 -11.01
C PRO A 73 -0.55 4.21 -12.00
N PHE A 74 -1.13 5.34 -11.65
CA PHE A 74 -1.95 6.04 -12.62
C PHE A 74 -1.01 6.51 -13.72
N LEU A 75 -1.32 6.15 -14.94
CA LEU A 75 -0.58 6.52 -16.13
C LEU A 75 -1.24 7.74 -16.74
N THR A 76 -0.43 8.68 -17.18
CA THR A 76 -0.86 9.74 -18.08
C THR A 76 -1.21 9.14 -19.45
N THR A 77 -1.94 9.89 -20.28
CA THR A 77 -2.22 9.47 -21.67
C THR A 77 -0.96 9.25 -22.49
N ALA A 78 0.14 9.92 -22.16
CA ALA A 78 1.42 9.78 -22.86
C ALA A 78 2.12 8.48 -22.49
N GLU A 79 2.13 8.12 -21.20
CA GLU A 79 2.72 6.87 -20.72
C GLU A 79 1.90 5.66 -21.19
N ALA A 80 0.57 5.72 -21.08
CA ALA A 80 -0.32 4.68 -21.59
C ALA A 80 -0.19 4.47 -23.11
N ALA A 81 0.04 5.55 -23.86
CA ALA A 81 0.28 5.50 -25.30
C ALA A 81 1.61 4.80 -25.63
N ALA A 82 2.68 5.11 -24.91
CA ALA A 82 3.97 4.44 -25.06
C ALA A 82 3.86 2.93 -24.76
N GLU A 83 3.07 2.54 -23.76
CA GLU A 83 2.90 1.14 -23.38
C GLU A 83 2.06 0.31 -24.37
N ILE A 84 1.03 0.88 -25.00
CA ILE A 84 0.19 0.17 -26.00
C ILE A 84 0.72 0.36 -27.43
N GLY A 85 1.73 1.22 -27.63
CA GLY A 85 2.22 1.56 -28.97
C GLY A 85 1.20 2.31 -29.83
N LYS A 86 0.33 3.12 -29.19
CA LYS A 86 -0.68 3.95 -29.86
C LYS A 86 -0.36 5.42 -29.64
N SER A 87 -0.99 6.30 -30.42
CA SER A 87 -0.81 7.74 -30.21
C SER A 87 -1.54 8.24 -28.97
N ALA A 88 -0.96 9.22 -28.26
CA ALA A 88 -1.60 9.85 -27.11
C ALA A 88 -2.96 10.48 -27.45
N ARG A 89 -3.15 10.91 -28.71
CA ARG A 89 -4.45 11.40 -29.23
C ARG A 89 -5.51 10.30 -29.22
N CYS A 90 -5.14 9.08 -29.62
CA CYS A 90 -6.03 7.91 -29.61
C CYS A 90 -6.44 7.56 -28.18
N VAL A 91 -5.47 7.44 -27.28
CA VAL A 91 -5.72 7.13 -25.86
C VAL A 91 -6.61 8.18 -25.20
N ARG A 92 -6.34 9.47 -25.46
CA ARG A 92 -7.17 10.57 -24.96
C ARG A 92 -8.61 10.51 -25.50
N GLN A 93 -8.79 10.08 -26.74
CA GLN A 93 -10.12 9.88 -27.32
C GLN A 93 -10.85 8.74 -26.60
N TRP A 94 -10.18 7.62 -26.32
CA TRP A 94 -10.77 6.51 -25.56
C TRP A 94 -11.18 6.89 -24.14
N CYS A 95 -10.37 7.71 -23.46
CA CYS A 95 -10.76 8.26 -22.16
C CYS A 95 -11.99 9.17 -22.26
N LYS A 96 -12.10 9.98 -23.31
CA LYS A 96 -13.25 10.86 -23.54
C LYS A 96 -14.54 10.11 -23.87
N THR A 97 -14.44 9.04 -24.67
CA THR A 97 -15.60 8.24 -25.08
C THR A 97 -15.99 7.19 -24.04
N GLY A 98 -15.22 7.03 -22.96
CA GLY A 98 -15.45 6.04 -21.92
C GLY A 98 -15.03 4.61 -22.29
N TYR A 99 -14.34 4.44 -23.43
CA TYR A 99 -13.80 3.14 -23.85
C TYR A 99 -12.64 2.68 -22.96
N LEU A 100 -11.88 3.64 -22.42
CA LEU A 100 -10.87 3.40 -21.40
C LEU A 100 -11.25 4.18 -20.15
N ARG A 101 -11.42 3.48 -19.03
CA ARG A 101 -11.76 4.12 -17.75
C ARG A 101 -10.59 4.96 -17.25
N ALA A 102 -10.83 6.25 -17.11
CA ALA A 102 -9.84 7.21 -16.64
C ALA A 102 -10.51 8.29 -15.78
N GLU A 103 -9.75 8.82 -14.83
CA GLU A 103 -10.16 9.94 -13.98
C GLU A 103 -9.50 11.22 -14.50
N ARG A 104 -10.26 12.31 -14.61
CA ARG A 104 -9.68 13.60 -15.00
C ARG A 104 -9.14 14.32 -13.77
N ARG A 105 -7.83 14.52 -13.69
CA ARG A 105 -7.18 15.32 -12.64
C ARG A 105 -6.55 16.57 -13.26
N GLY A 106 -7.24 17.70 -13.10
CA GLY A 106 -6.84 18.97 -13.69
C GLY A 106 -6.83 18.94 -15.22
N ARG A 107 -5.65 19.07 -15.82
CA ARG A 107 -5.45 19.10 -17.28
C ARG A 107 -5.26 17.72 -17.90
N ASP A 108 -4.92 16.73 -17.07
CA ASP A 108 -4.52 15.40 -17.53
C ASP A 108 -5.57 14.33 -17.21
N TRP A 109 -5.54 13.26 -18.00
CA TRP A 109 -6.29 12.04 -17.72
C TRP A 109 -5.37 11.05 -17.02
N MET A 110 -5.87 10.54 -15.90
CA MET A 110 -5.21 9.54 -15.07
C MET A 110 -5.86 8.19 -15.33
N ILE A 111 -5.15 7.31 -16.02
CA ILE A 111 -5.59 5.97 -16.36
C ILE A 111 -5.04 5.02 -15.30
N ARG A 112 -5.87 4.19 -14.69
CA ARG A 112 -5.36 3.16 -13.78
C ARG A 112 -4.64 2.10 -14.61
N ARG A 113 -3.43 1.69 -14.21
CA ARG A 113 -2.69 0.61 -14.93
C ARG A 113 -3.52 -0.66 -15.12
N VAL A 114 -4.34 -1.06 -14.14
CA VAL A 114 -5.24 -2.22 -14.27
C VAL A 114 -6.19 -2.09 -15.47
N GLU A 115 -6.75 -0.90 -15.70
CA GLU A 115 -7.65 -0.65 -16.84
C GLU A 115 -6.90 -0.72 -18.17
N LEU A 116 -5.62 -0.32 -18.18
CA LEU A 116 -4.75 -0.44 -19.35
C LEU A 116 -4.43 -1.90 -19.67
N GLU A 117 -4.16 -2.72 -18.66
CA GLU A 117 -3.90 -4.16 -18.83
C GLU A 117 -5.15 -4.91 -19.29
N VAL A 118 -6.32 -4.58 -18.74
CA VAL A 118 -7.61 -5.13 -19.23
C VAL A 118 -7.82 -4.78 -20.69
N LEU A 119 -7.52 -3.53 -21.09
CA LEU A 119 -7.60 -3.12 -22.48
C LEU A 119 -6.64 -3.91 -23.37
N LYS A 120 -5.37 -4.09 -22.95
CA LYS A 120 -4.38 -4.90 -23.67
C LYS A 120 -4.85 -6.36 -23.85
N ALA A 121 -5.48 -6.94 -22.83
CA ALA A 121 -5.99 -8.31 -22.88
C ALA A 121 -7.24 -8.47 -23.77
N SER A 122 -7.94 -7.37 -24.07
CA SER A 122 -9.14 -7.36 -24.94
C SER A 122 -8.87 -7.06 -26.42
N MET A 123 -7.62 -6.76 -26.76
CA MET A 123 -7.13 -6.49 -28.12
C MET A 123 -6.55 -7.75 -28.76
#